data_AF-A0ABD6BVY7-F1
#
_entry.id   AF-A0ABD6BVY7-F1
#
_cell.length_a   1.000
_cell.length_b   1.000
_cell.length_c   1.000
_cell.angle_alpha   90.00
_cell.angle_beta   90.00
_cell.angle_gamma   90.00
#
_symmetry.space_group_name_H-M   'P 1'
#
loop_
_entity.id
_entity.type
_entity.pdbx_description
1 polymer ?
#
loop_
_entity_poly.entity_id
_entity_poly.type
_entity_poly.pdbx_seq_one_letter_code
_entity_poly.pdbx_strand_id
1 'polypeptide(L)' 'DPTVDEIVKAVQQVGYDAVVERDKTYSREYEQRGRVVVQGADDASKNDLVQAIAAYVGILRD' A
#
# COMPACT_ATOMS: atom_id res chain seq x y z
N ASP A 1 -2.57 -5.58 -11.40
CA ASP A 1 -1.58 -4.70 -10.75
C ASP A 1 -2.28 -3.78 -9.76
N PRO A 2 -1.97 -3.77 -8.45
CA PRO A 2 -2.62 -2.89 -7.47
C PRO A 2 -2.39 -1.40 -7.74
N THR A 3 -3.45 -0.60 -7.66
CA THR A 3 -3.40 0.86 -7.66
C THR A 3 -3.12 1.39 -6.25
N VAL A 4 -2.61 2.63 -6.14
CA VAL A 4 -2.39 3.27 -4.84
C VAL A 4 -3.68 3.40 -4.02
N ASP A 5 -4.83 3.57 -4.68
CA ASP A 5 -6.12 3.71 -4.01
C ASP A 5 -6.62 2.38 -3.43
N GLU A 6 -6.38 1.25 -4.12
CA GLU A 6 -6.65 -0.09 -3.57
C GLU A 6 -5.72 -0.41 -2.40
N ILE A 7 -4.43 -0.04 -2.51
CA ILE A 7 -3.46 -0.23 -1.43
C ILE A 7 -3.86 0.57 -0.19
N VAL A 8 -4.29 1.82 -0.33
CA VAL A 8 -4.77 2.63 0.81
C VAL A 8 -5.96 1.99 1.51
N LYS A 9 -6.96 1.53 0.74
CA LYS A 9 -8.13 0.85 1.31
C LYS A 9 -7.70 -0.39 2.09
N ALA A 10 -6.80 -1.19 1.53
CA ALA A 10 -6.26 -2.37 2.19
C ALA A 10 -5.45 -2.03 3.46
N VAL A 11 -4.62 -0.99 3.44
CA VAL A 11 -3.88 -0.52 4.63
C VAL A 11 -4.84 -0.16 5.77
N GLN A 12 -5.95 0.52 5.45
CA GLN A 12 -6.99 0.86 6.43
C GLN A 12 -7.68 -0.39 7.01
N GLN A 13 -7.87 -1.47 6.23
CA GLN A 13 -8.40 -2.74 6.74
C GLN A 13 -7.43 -3.47 7.68
N VAL A 14 -6.12 -3.30 7.45
CA VAL A 14 -5.08 -3.82 8.36
C VAL A 14 -5.04 -3.03 9.68
N GLY A 15 -5.49 -1.77 9.67
CA GLY A 15 -5.60 -0.92 10.86
C GLY A 15 -4.53 0.18 10.96
N TYR A 16 -3.87 0.51 9.86
CA TYR A 16 -2.87 1.58 9.81
C TYR A 16 -3.35 2.79 8.99
N ASP A 17 -2.71 3.93 9.24
CA ASP A 17 -2.88 5.14 8.44
C ASP A 17 -2.00 5.11 7.19
N ALA A 18 -2.47 5.76 6.12
CA ALA A 18 -1.79 5.80 4.84
C ALA A 18 -1.82 7.20 4.21
N VAL A 19 -0.67 7.63 3.68
CA VAL A 19 -0.55 8.83 2.85
C VAL A 19 -0.17 8.42 1.43
N VAL A 20 -0.85 9.01 0.43
CA VAL A 20 -0.53 8.81 -0.98
C VAL A 20 0.37 9.92 -1.47
N GLU A 21 1.48 9.56 -2.08
CA GLU A 21 2.33 10.48 -2.84
C GLU A 21 2.21 10.14 -4.33
N ARG A 22 1.30 10.83 -5.03
CA ARG A 22 0.98 10.56 -6.45
C ARG A 22 2.08 11.02 -7.41
N ASP A 23 2.93 11.95 -6.98
CA ASP A 23 4.04 12.51 -7.77
C ASP A 23 5.27 11.59 -7.82
N LYS A 24 5.27 10.47 -7.09
CA LYS A 24 6.42 9.56 -7.05
C LYS A 24 6.39 8.52 -8.17
N THR A 25 7.57 8.24 -8.69
CA THR A 25 7.83 7.15 -9.63
C THR A 25 8.88 6.24 -9.04
N TYR A 26 8.62 4.93 -9.03
CA TYR A 26 9.63 3.97 -8.60
C TYR A 26 10.78 3.95 -9.61
N SER A 27 12.02 3.92 -9.15
CA SER A 27 13.19 4.07 -10.05
C SER A 27 13.33 2.98 -11.12
N ARG A 28 12.63 1.85 -10.96
CA ARG A 28 12.59 0.76 -11.94
C ARG A 28 11.33 0.78 -12.80
N GLU A 29 10.50 1.81 -12.67
CA GLU A 29 9.23 1.94 -13.36
C GLU A 29 9.23 3.17 -14.27
N TYR A 30 8.64 3.03 -15.47
CA TYR A 30 8.56 4.13 -16.43
C TYR A 30 7.35 5.04 -16.15
N GLU A 31 6.23 4.44 -15.73
CA GLU A 31 4.98 5.16 -15.46
C GLU A 31 4.94 5.75 -14.04
N GLN A 32 4.47 6.99 -13.92
CA GLN A 32 4.25 7.64 -12.61
C GLN A 32 2.97 7.10 -11.96
N ARG A 33 3.13 6.12 -11.08
CA ARG A 33 2.02 5.44 -10.40
C ARG A 33 1.83 5.84 -8.94
N GLY A 34 2.76 6.61 -8.39
CA GLY A 34 2.76 7.04 -6.99
C GLY A 34 3.31 5.99 -6.03
N ARG A 35 3.27 6.31 -4.74
CA ARG A 35 3.55 5.38 -3.63
C ARG A 35 2.60 5.62 -2.46
N VAL A 36 2.46 4.59 -1.62
CA VAL A 36 1.74 4.67 -0.35
C VAL A 36 2.75 4.64 0.79
N VAL A 37 2.63 5.59 1.71
CA VAL A 37 3.42 5.66 2.94
C VAL A 37 2.50 5.24 4.08
N VAL A 38 2.81 4.09 4.68
CA VAL A 38 2.11 3.60 5.88
C VAL A 38 2.70 4.28 7.12
N GLN A 39 1.84 4.75 8.02
CA GLN A 39 2.22 5.45 9.24
C GLN A 39 1.86 4.64 10.48
N GLY A 40 2.63 4.82 11.56
CA GLY A 40 2.36 4.19 12.86
C GLY A 40 2.59 2.67 12.90
N ALA A 41 3.39 2.13 11.97
CA ALA A 41 3.63 0.70 11.83
C ALA A 41 4.96 0.25 12.49
N ASP A 42 5.26 0.79 13.67
CA ASP A 42 6.48 0.49 14.44
C ASP A 42 6.43 -0.90 15.10
N ASP A 43 5.24 -1.50 15.16
CA ASP A 43 4.93 -2.79 15.77
C ASP A 43 5.03 -3.98 14.80
N ALA A 44 5.19 -3.72 13.50
CA ALA A 44 5.21 -4.74 12.46
C ALA A 44 6.42 -4.60 11.53
N SER A 45 6.92 -5.73 11.01
CA SER A 45 7.95 -5.67 9.97
C SER A 45 7.32 -5.26 8.64
N LYS A 46 8.13 -4.61 7.79
CA LYS A 46 7.70 -4.23 6.43
C LYS A 46 7.13 -5.42 5.64
N ASN A 47 7.73 -6.60 5.77
CA ASN A 47 7.29 -7.77 5.02
C ASN A 47 5.92 -8.27 5.52
N ASP A 48 5.68 -8.28 6.83
CA ASP A 48 4.39 -8.71 7.38
C ASP A 48 3.27 -7.77 6.93
N LEU A 49 3.54 -6.46 6.95
CA LEU A 49 2.60 -5.44 6.43
C LEU A 49 2.29 -5.67 4.96
N VAL A 50 3.31 -5.87 4.11
CA VAL A 50 3.10 -6.09 2.68
C VAL A 50 2.25 -7.33 2.43
N GLN A 51 2.47 -8.42 3.17
CA GLN A 51 1.67 -9.63 3.03
C GLN A 51 0.22 -9.43 3.48
N ALA A 52 0.01 -8.79 4.62
CA ALA A 52 -1.34 -8.49 5.13
C ALA A 52 -2.12 -7.57 4.18
N ILE A 53 -1.48 -6.51 3.68
CA ILE A 53 -2.07 -5.59 2.71
C ILE A 53 -2.40 -6.31 1.40
N ALA A 54 -1.49 -7.16 0.89
CA ALA A 54 -1.72 -7.91 -0.34
C ALA A 54 -2.93 -8.87 -0.21
N ALA A 55 -3.11 -9.50 0.95
CA ALA A 55 -4.28 -10.33 1.22
C ALA A 55 -5.59 -9.53 1.13
N TYR A 56 -5.64 -8.35 1.76
CA TYR A 56 -6.82 -7.47 1.67
C TYR A 56 -7.05 -6.90 0.27
N VAL A 57 -6.00 -6.56 -0.48
CA VAL A 57 -6.14 -6.17 -1.89
C VAL A 57 -6.77 -7.29 -2.71
N GLY A 58 -6.41 -8.55 -2.45
CA GLY A 58 -7.05 -9.72 -3.07
C GLY A 58 -8.54 -9.77 -2.75
N ILE A 59 -8.90 -9.69 -1.47
CA ILE A 59 -10.30 -9.72 -1.00
C ILE A 59 -11.13 -8.58 -1.60
N LEU A 60 -10.57 -7.37 -1.74
CA LEU A 60 -11.29 -6.21 -2.29
C LEU A 60 -11.53 -6.29 -3.81
N ARG A 61 -10.87 -7.22 -4.50
CA ARG A 61 -10.98 -7.41 -5.95
C ARG A 61 -11.89 -8.56 -6.35
N ASP A 62 -12.20 -9.45 -5.40
CA ASP A 62 -13.19 -10.51 -5.55
C ASP A 62 -14.62 -9.97 -5.36
#